data_AF-A0A377W0G7-F1
#
_entry.id   AF-A0A377W0G7-F1
#
_cell.length_a   1.000
_cell.length_b   1.000
_cell.length_c   1.000
_cell.angle_alpha   90.00
_cell.angle_beta   90.00
_cell.angle_gamma   90.00
#
_symmetry.space_group_name_H-M   'P 1'
#
loop_
_entity.id
_entity.type
_entity.pdbx_description
1 polymer ?
#
loop_
_entity_poly.entity_id
_entity_poly.type
_entity_poly.pdbx_seq_one_letter_code
_entity_poly.pdbx_strand_id
1 'polypeptide(L)'
;MNMIGVKWFAEMEFWFALVKVLAIVAFLVVGTIFLGSGKPLDGNATGFHLITDNGGFFPHGLLPALVLVQGVVFAFASIELVGTAAGECKDPETMVPKAINSVIWRIGLFYVGSVVLLVLLLPWNAYQAGQSPFVTFFSKLGVPYIGSVMNIVVLTAALSSLNSGLYSTGRILRSMSMGGSAPKFMSKMSRHHVPYAGILATLGYM
;
A
#
# COMPACT_ATOMS: atom_id res chain seq x y z
N MET A 1 3.39 -31.09 -3.00
CA MET A 1 4.61 -30.25 -2.93
C MET A 1 4.45 -29.20 -1.85
N ASN A 2 5.20 -29.39 -0.77
CA ASN A 2 5.55 -28.50 0.34
C ASN A 2 4.46 -27.56 0.90
N MET A 3 3.54 -28.11 1.71
CA MET A 3 2.80 -27.35 2.73
C MET A 3 3.73 -26.49 3.60
N ILE A 4 4.97 -26.94 3.80
CA ILE A 4 6.03 -26.21 4.50
C ILE A 4 6.29 -24.85 3.82
N GLY A 5 6.44 -24.79 2.50
CA GLY A 5 6.76 -23.54 1.79
C GLY A 5 5.60 -22.53 1.79
N VAL A 6 4.35 -23.00 1.67
CA VAL A 6 3.16 -22.14 1.72
C VAL A 6 2.95 -21.58 3.12
N LYS A 7 3.18 -22.38 4.16
CA LYS A 7 3.09 -21.94 5.56
C LYS A 7 4.16 -20.89 5.89
N TRP A 8 5.41 -21.10 5.47
CA TRP A 8 6.48 -20.12 5.65
C TRP A 8 6.21 -18.80 4.91
N PHE A 9 5.71 -18.87 3.68
CA PHE A 9 5.32 -17.67 2.93
C PHE A 9 4.19 -16.91 3.64
N ALA A 10 3.16 -17.62 4.12
CA ALA A 10 2.04 -17.02 4.84
C ALA A 10 2.46 -16.39 6.17
N GLU A 11 3.36 -17.04 6.92
CA GLU A 11 3.92 -16.47 8.16
C GLU A 11 4.78 -15.23 7.88
N MET A 12 5.64 -15.25 6.86
CA MET A 12 6.42 -14.07 6.47
C MET A 12 5.53 -12.90 6.03
N GLU A 13 4.52 -13.15 5.20
CA GLU A 13 3.56 -12.12 4.80
C GLU A 13 2.77 -11.59 5.99
N PHE A 14 2.41 -12.44 6.96
CA PHE A 14 1.77 -11.98 8.20
C PHE A 14 2.67 -11.01 8.97
N TRP A 15 3.95 -11.34 9.15
CA TRP A 15 4.91 -10.45 9.81
C TRP A 15 5.13 -9.15 9.03
N PHE A 16 5.24 -9.21 7.70
CA PHE A 16 5.36 -8.00 6.88
C PHE A 16 4.11 -7.13 6.90
N ALA A 17 2.92 -7.74 6.89
CA ALA A 17 1.66 -7.03 7.04
C ALA A 17 1.55 -6.36 8.41
N LEU A 18 1.99 -7.04 9.48
CA LEU A 18 2.00 -6.48 10.83
C LEU A 18 2.89 -5.23 10.92
N VAL A 19 4.10 -5.28 10.36
CA VAL A 19 5.01 -4.11 10.33
C VAL A 19 4.38 -2.93 9.60
N LYS A 20 3.73 -3.16 8.45
CA LYS A 20 3.01 -2.13 7.67
C LYS A 20 1.91 -1.46 8.51
N VAL A 21 1.07 -2.27 9.15
CA VAL A 21 -0.07 -1.77 9.94
C VAL A 21 0.43 -1.00 11.16
N LEU A 22 1.42 -1.52 11.89
CA LEU A 22 2.00 -0.83 13.04
C LEU A 22 2.61 0.52 12.66
N ALA A 23 3.27 0.61 11.51
CA ALA A 23 3.85 1.87 11.05
C ALA A 23 2.79 2.94 10.72
N ILE A 24 1.70 2.54 10.05
CA ILE A 24 0.57 3.45 9.77
C ILE A 24 -0.12 3.85 11.08
N VAL A 25 -0.37 2.91 11.99
CA VAL A 25 -0.98 3.22 13.30
C VAL A 25 -0.09 4.18 14.10
N ALA A 26 1.22 3.96 14.14
CA ALA A 26 2.16 4.85 14.79
C ALA A 26 2.12 6.25 14.17
N PHE A 27 2.07 6.35 12.83
CA PHE A 27 1.89 7.61 12.13
C PHE A 27 0.57 8.30 12.52
N LEU A 28 -0.55 7.59 12.50
CA LEU A 28 -1.86 8.16 12.85
C LEU A 28 -1.87 8.70 14.28
N VAL A 29 -1.31 7.95 15.24
CA VAL A 29 -1.23 8.36 16.65
C VAL A 29 -0.33 9.58 16.81
N VAL A 30 0.91 9.51 16.31
CA VAL A 30 1.88 10.61 16.45
C VAL A 30 1.41 11.86 15.72
N GLY A 31 0.93 11.71 14.48
CA GLY A 31 0.39 12.80 13.68
C GLY A 31 -0.82 13.48 14.35
N THR A 32 -1.75 12.71 14.91
CA THR A 32 -2.90 13.28 15.63
C THR A 32 -2.46 14.02 16.91
N ILE A 33 -1.49 13.48 17.66
CA ILE A 33 -0.93 14.16 18.84
C ILE A 33 -0.26 15.49 18.44
N PHE A 34 0.55 15.50 17.37
CA PHE A 34 1.19 16.71 16.89
C PHE A 34 0.17 17.76 16.45
N LEU A 35 -0.80 17.35 15.64
CA LEU A 35 -1.90 18.21 15.19
C LEU A 35 -2.70 18.78 16.37
N GLY A 36 -3.05 17.95 17.36
CA GLY A 36 -3.80 18.38 18.54
C GLY A 36 -3.00 19.22 19.53
N SER A 37 -1.68 19.05 19.57
CA SER A 37 -0.78 19.82 20.44
C SER A 37 -0.47 21.22 19.90
N GLY A 38 -0.72 21.48 18.61
CA GLY A 38 -0.39 22.73 17.95
C GLY A 38 1.12 23.04 17.90
N LYS A 39 1.97 22.05 18.21
CA LYS A 39 3.42 22.25 18.17
C LYS A 39 3.88 22.47 16.73
N PRO A 40 4.73 23.47 16.48
CA PRO A 40 5.27 23.67 15.15
C PRO A 40 6.13 22.48 14.75
N LEU A 41 5.87 21.95 13.56
CA LEU A 41 6.67 20.90 12.93
C LEU A 41 7.53 21.57 11.87
N ASP A 42 8.86 21.45 11.99
CA ASP A 42 9.80 22.10 11.06
C ASP A 42 9.57 23.62 10.90
N GLY A 43 9.19 24.29 11.99
CA GLY A 43 8.90 25.73 11.99
C GLY A 43 7.53 26.12 11.43
N ASN A 44 6.73 25.17 10.94
CA ASN A 44 5.37 25.39 10.44
C ASN A 44 4.35 25.01 11.50
N ALA A 45 3.34 25.86 11.74
CA ALA A 45 2.21 25.48 12.57
C ALA A 45 1.42 24.36 11.88
N THR A 46 0.93 23.40 12.65
CA THR A 46 0.07 22.32 12.12
C THR A 46 -1.38 22.78 12.10
N GLY A 47 -2.16 22.40 11.09
CA GLY A 47 -3.61 22.68 11.05
C GLY A 47 -4.16 22.96 9.66
N PHE A 48 -5.44 23.33 9.62
CA PHE A 48 -6.18 23.60 8.38
C PHE A 48 -5.67 24.79 7.59
N HIS A 49 -4.96 25.72 8.24
CA HIS A 49 -4.34 26.86 7.57
C HIS A 49 -3.32 26.42 6.51
N LEU A 50 -2.67 25.26 6.69
CA LEU A 50 -1.79 24.68 5.67
C LEU A 50 -2.51 24.41 4.34
N ILE A 51 -3.82 24.17 4.35
CA ILE A 51 -4.60 24.01 3.12
C ILE A 51 -4.89 25.39 2.51
N THR A 52 -5.42 26.33 3.30
CA THR A 52 -5.81 27.65 2.80
C THR A 52 -4.63 28.45 2.30
N ASP A 53 -3.50 28.40 3.01
CA ASP A 53 -2.34 29.25 2.79
C ASP A 53 -1.46 28.72 1.64
N ASN A 54 -1.64 27.44 1.25
CA ASN A 54 -0.87 26.80 0.18
C ASN A 54 -1.68 26.54 -1.10
N GLY A 55 -2.73 27.32 -1.37
CA GLY A 55 -3.50 27.25 -2.62
C GLY A 55 -4.79 26.43 -2.56
N GLY A 56 -5.28 26.12 -1.36
CA GLY A 56 -6.54 25.42 -1.14
C GLY A 56 -6.48 23.93 -1.46
N PHE A 57 -7.63 23.34 -1.78
CA PHE A 57 -7.74 21.92 -2.13
C PHE A 57 -7.13 21.57 -3.50
N PHE A 58 -7.01 22.55 -4.40
CA PHE A 58 -6.55 22.35 -5.77
C PHE A 58 -5.41 23.32 -6.13
N PRO A 59 -4.24 23.22 -5.46
CA PRO A 59 -3.14 24.18 -5.65
C PRO A 59 -2.57 24.18 -7.08
N HIS A 60 -2.72 23.08 -7.81
CA HIS A 60 -2.32 22.95 -9.23
C HIS A 60 -3.51 22.97 -10.21
N GLY A 61 -4.73 23.29 -9.74
CA GLY A 61 -5.95 23.27 -10.53
C GLY A 61 -6.62 21.90 -10.62
N LEU A 62 -7.77 21.85 -11.33
CA LEU A 62 -8.64 20.68 -11.36
C LEU A 62 -8.13 19.54 -12.27
N LEU A 63 -7.46 19.89 -13.37
CA LEU A 63 -6.95 18.90 -14.33
C LEU A 63 -5.93 17.93 -13.70
N PRO A 64 -4.89 18.39 -12.98
CA PRO A 64 -3.99 17.48 -12.27
C PRO A 64 -4.71 16.61 -11.24
N ALA A 65 -5.72 17.14 -10.54
CA ALA A 65 -6.49 16.35 -9.59
C ALA A 65 -7.23 15.20 -10.27
N LEU A 66 -7.84 15.41 -11.45
CA LEU A 66 -8.48 14.36 -12.23
C LEU A 66 -7.50 13.28 -12.68
N VAL A 67 -6.30 13.67 -13.11
CA VAL A 67 -5.23 12.71 -13.50
C VAL A 67 -4.80 11.88 -12.29
N LEU A 68 -4.70 12.47 -11.10
CA LEU A 68 -4.34 11.76 -9.87
C LEU A 68 -5.39 10.73 -9.45
N VAL A 69 -6.69 10.96 -9.72
CA VAL A 69 -7.74 9.99 -9.42
C VAL A 69 -7.46 8.64 -10.08
N GLN A 70 -6.92 8.62 -11.31
CA GLN A 70 -6.55 7.37 -11.98
C GLN A 70 -5.48 6.60 -11.19
N GLY A 71 -4.46 7.30 -10.67
CA GLY A 71 -3.43 6.70 -9.83
C GLY A 71 -3.98 6.13 -8.53
N VAL A 72 -4.95 6.82 -7.91
CA VAL A 72 -5.64 6.34 -6.71
C VAL A 72 -6.46 5.08 -7.03
N VAL A 73 -7.25 5.09 -8.10
CA VAL A 73 -8.03 3.92 -8.55
C VAL A 73 -7.11 2.73 -8.82
N PHE A 74 -5.98 2.95 -9.49
CA PHE A 74 -4.98 1.92 -9.74
C PHE A 74 -4.41 1.33 -8.44
N ALA A 75 -4.10 2.17 -7.45
CA ALA A 75 -3.61 1.71 -6.14
C ALA A 75 -4.61 0.81 -5.38
N PHE A 76 -5.90 0.90 -5.69
CA PHE A 76 -6.98 0.11 -5.09
C PHE A 76 -7.55 -0.99 -6.01
N ALA A 77 -6.97 -1.20 -7.19
CA ALA A 77 -7.48 -2.18 -8.16
C ALA A 77 -7.60 -3.61 -7.57
N SER A 78 -6.74 -3.98 -6.61
CA SER A 78 -6.77 -5.31 -5.97
C SER A 78 -7.97 -5.55 -5.04
N ILE A 79 -8.86 -4.59 -4.81
CA ILE A 79 -10.12 -4.81 -4.07
C ILE A 79 -11.03 -5.80 -4.80
N GLU A 80 -10.86 -5.97 -6.11
CA GLU A 80 -11.59 -6.94 -6.93
C GLU A 80 -11.48 -8.39 -6.39
N LEU A 81 -10.38 -8.74 -5.70
CA LEU A 81 -10.22 -10.05 -5.06
C LEU A 81 -11.31 -10.36 -4.03
N VAL A 82 -11.88 -9.34 -3.38
CA VAL A 82 -13.00 -9.53 -2.45
C VAL A 82 -14.22 -10.08 -3.19
N GLY A 83 -14.44 -9.63 -4.43
CA GLY A 83 -15.51 -10.12 -5.30
C GLY A 83 -15.26 -11.53 -5.84
N THR A 84 -14.01 -11.92 -6.08
CA THR A 84 -13.68 -13.32 -6.46
C THR A 84 -13.84 -14.26 -5.27
N ALA A 85 -13.34 -13.87 -4.09
CA ALA A 85 -13.46 -14.65 -2.86
C ALA A 85 -14.92 -14.80 -2.41
N ALA A 86 -15.78 -13.84 -2.74
CA ALA A 86 -17.23 -13.94 -2.56
C ALA A 86 -17.82 -15.17 -3.28
N GLY A 87 -17.38 -15.44 -4.52
CA GLY A 87 -17.87 -16.56 -5.33
C GLY A 87 -17.45 -17.95 -4.82
N GLU A 88 -16.40 -18.01 -3.99
CA GLU A 88 -15.91 -19.25 -3.35
C GLU A 88 -16.38 -19.39 -1.90
N CYS A 89 -17.12 -18.40 -1.37
CA CYS A 89 -17.55 -18.39 0.02
C CYS A 89 -18.80 -19.27 0.24
N LYS A 90 -18.84 -19.98 1.37
CA LYS A 90 -19.94 -20.87 1.74
C LYS A 90 -21.24 -20.13 2.08
N ASP A 91 -21.13 -18.87 2.50
CA ASP A 91 -22.25 -17.97 2.82
C ASP A 91 -21.95 -16.54 2.31
N PRO A 92 -22.09 -16.31 0.99
CA PRO A 92 -21.73 -15.03 0.39
C PRO A 92 -22.67 -13.90 0.83
N GLU A 93 -23.95 -14.18 1.09
CA GLU A 93 -24.95 -13.16 1.45
C GLU A 93 -24.58 -12.42 2.74
N THR A 94 -23.99 -13.11 3.71
CA THR A 94 -23.57 -12.47 4.98
C THR A 94 -22.09 -12.09 5.00
N MET A 95 -21.22 -12.87 4.37
CA MET A 95 -19.77 -12.67 4.45
C MET A 95 -19.28 -11.55 3.54
N VAL A 96 -19.89 -11.39 2.36
CA VAL A 96 -19.47 -10.38 1.37
C VAL A 96 -19.73 -8.96 1.86
N PRO A 97 -20.92 -8.61 2.38
CA PRO A 97 -21.15 -7.27 2.92
C PRO A 97 -20.23 -6.95 4.11
N LYS A 98 -19.97 -7.94 4.98
CA LYS A 98 -19.05 -7.78 6.11
C LYS A 98 -17.62 -7.52 5.66
N ALA A 99 -17.15 -8.27 4.66
CA ALA A 99 -15.81 -8.10 4.10
C ALA A 99 -15.66 -6.73 3.42
N ILE A 100 -16.64 -6.31 2.61
CA ILE A 100 -16.65 -5.01 1.94
C ILE A 100 -16.63 -3.88 2.98
N ASN A 101 -17.54 -3.88 3.95
CA ASN A 101 -17.59 -2.84 4.98
C ASN A 101 -16.30 -2.77 5.79
N SER A 102 -15.70 -3.92 6.09
CA SER A 102 -14.41 -4.00 6.77
C SER A 102 -13.27 -3.41 5.95
N VAL A 103 -13.28 -3.58 4.63
CA VAL A 103 -12.27 -2.98 3.74
C VAL A 103 -12.48 -1.47 3.65
N ILE A 104 -13.72 -1.01 3.44
CA ILE A 104 -14.05 0.43 3.35
C ILE A 104 -13.61 1.17 4.62
N TRP A 105 -13.93 0.62 5.79
CA TRP A 105 -13.52 1.22 7.07
C TRP A 105 -12.00 1.33 7.19
N ARG A 106 -11.27 0.29 6.80
CA ARG A 106 -9.79 0.29 6.83
C ARG A 106 -9.20 1.30 5.85
N ILE A 107 -9.78 1.47 4.66
CA ILE A 107 -9.36 2.50 3.70
C ILE A 107 -9.61 3.90 4.28
N GLY A 108 -10.79 4.14 4.84
CA GLY A 108 -11.11 5.42 5.49
C GLY A 108 -10.14 5.75 6.62
N LEU A 109 -9.89 4.79 7.51
CA LEU A 109 -9.00 4.98 8.65
C LEU A 109 -7.53 5.15 8.24
N PHE A 110 -6.99 4.20 7.47
CA PHE A 110 -5.55 4.14 7.21
C PHE A 110 -5.12 5.01 6.03
N TYR A 111 -5.89 5.05 4.95
CA TYR A 111 -5.51 5.82 3.76
C TYR A 111 -6.00 7.26 3.87
N VAL A 112 -7.32 7.46 3.97
CA VAL A 112 -7.90 8.81 4.02
C VAL A 112 -7.41 9.54 5.27
N GLY A 113 -7.45 8.88 6.44
CA GLY A 113 -6.92 9.43 7.69
C GLY A 113 -5.45 9.84 7.58
N SER A 114 -4.61 9.04 6.92
CA SER A 114 -3.20 9.39 6.75
C SER A 114 -2.99 10.58 5.82
N VAL A 115 -3.70 10.63 4.69
CA VAL A 115 -3.61 11.74 3.73
C VAL A 115 -4.07 13.05 4.37
N VAL A 116 -5.19 13.02 5.10
CA VAL A 116 -5.69 14.21 5.83
C VAL A 116 -4.64 14.69 6.83
N LEU A 117 -4.07 13.79 7.64
CA LEU A 117 -3.02 14.18 8.59
C LEU A 117 -1.78 14.75 7.88
N LEU A 118 -1.30 14.11 6.81
CA LEU A 118 -0.13 14.60 6.07
C LEU A 118 -0.32 16.03 5.56
N VAL A 119 -1.52 16.37 5.07
CA VAL A 119 -1.84 17.71 4.57
C VAL A 119 -1.99 18.74 5.71
N LEU A 120 -2.40 18.29 6.90
CA LEU A 120 -2.55 19.15 8.08
C LEU A 120 -1.28 19.26 8.93
N LEU A 121 -0.24 18.46 8.64
CA LEU A 121 1.00 18.44 9.40
C LEU A 121 2.13 19.20 8.72
N LEU A 122 2.20 19.15 7.40
CA LEU A 122 3.23 19.84 6.61
C LEU A 122 2.63 20.42 5.32
N PRO A 123 3.16 21.56 4.84
CA PRO A 123 2.73 22.10 3.55
C PRO A 123 3.07 21.12 2.43
N TRP A 124 2.25 21.09 1.37
CA TRP A 124 2.38 20.09 0.30
C TRP A 124 3.74 20.17 -0.43
N ASN A 125 4.40 21.33 -0.40
CA ASN A 125 5.73 21.57 -0.97
C ASN A 125 6.88 20.94 -0.16
N ALA A 126 6.63 20.50 1.08
CA ALA A 126 7.62 19.80 1.89
C ALA A 126 7.86 18.36 1.41
N TYR A 127 6.93 17.80 0.64
CA TYR A 127 7.02 16.46 0.08
C TYR A 127 7.78 16.46 -1.24
N GLN A 128 8.81 15.62 -1.34
CA GLN A 128 9.64 15.49 -2.54
C GLN A 128 9.30 14.24 -3.33
N ALA A 129 9.39 14.33 -4.65
CA ALA A 129 9.27 13.17 -5.52
C ALA A 129 10.34 12.13 -5.17
N GLY A 130 9.95 10.85 -5.16
CA GLY A 130 10.85 9.73 -4.83
C GLY A 130 11.09 9.51 -3.34
N GLN A 131 10.58 10.37 -2.45
CA GLN A 131 10.61 10.16 -1.01
C GLN A 131 9.21 9.84 -0.48
N SER A 132 9.12 8.86 0.43
CA SER A 132 7.86 8.56 1.10
C SER A 132 7.43 9.73 2.00
N PRO A 133 6.17 10.21 1.89
CA PRO A 133 5.64 11.25 2.78
C PRO A 133 5.73 10.90 4.27
N PHE A 134 5.61 9.63 4.62
CA PHE A 134 5.79 9.16 5.99
C PHE A 134 7.23 9.34 6.46
N VAL A 135 8.22 9.03 5.61
CA VAL A 135 9.64 9.25 5.91
C VAL A 135 9.91 10.74 6.07
N THR A 136 9.36 11.58 5.20
CA THR A 136 9.48 13.04 5.31
C THR A 136 8.93 13.53 6.64
N PHE A 137 7.70 13.16 7.01
CA PHE A 137 7.10 13.53 8.29
C PHE A 137 7.96 13.11 9.49
N PHE A 138 8.32 11.83 9.58
CA PHE A 138 9.10 11.31 10.70
C PHE A 138 10.48 11.98 10.79
N SER A 139 11.13 12.27 9.66
CA SER A 139 12.41 12.98 9.63
C SER A 139 12.31 14.41 10.17
N LYS A 140 11.14 15.05 10.04
CA LYS A 140 10.87 16.41 10.52
C LYS A 140 10.50 16.49 12.00
N LEU A 141 10.33 15.36 12.69
CA LEU A 141 10.05 15.33 14.14
C LEU A 141 11.27 15.70 15.01
N GLY A 142 12.46 15.79 14.43
CA GLY A 142 13.70 16.10 15.17
C GLY A 142 14.27 14.94 15.99
N VAL A 143 13.70 13.74 15.87
CA VAL A 143 14.25 12.52 16.48
C VAL A 143 15.29 11.92 15.53
N PRO A 144 16.55 11.71 15.97
CA PRO A 144 17.57 11.13 15.12
C PRO A 144 17.18 9.71 14.70
N TYR A 145 17.53 9.32 13.47
CA TYR A 145 17.32 7.99 12.86
C TYR A 145 15.87 7.54 12.61
N ILE A 146 14.85 8.23 13.15
CA ILE A 146 13.45 7.79 12.98
C ILE A 146 13.00 7.77 11.52
N GLY A 147 13.46 8.73 10.72
CA GLY A 147 13.22 8.76 9.27
C GLY A 147 13.85 7.56 8.55
N SER A 148 15.07 7.18 8.94
CA SER A 148 15.76 6.02 8.38
C SER A 148 15.04 4.71 8.72
N VAL A 149 14.54 4.57 9.96
CA VAL A 149 13.72 3.42 10.37
C VAL A 149 12.44 3.36 9.53
N MET A 150 11.76 4.49 9.36
CA MET A 150 10.56 4.53 8.51
C MET A 150 10.87 4.19 7.05
N ASN A 151 12.04 4.58 6.54
CA ASN A 151 12.44 4.24 5.18
C ASN A 151 12.62 2.72 5.02
N ILE A 152 13.26 2.06 5.99
CA ILE A 152 13.37 0.60 6.01
C ILE A 152 11.99 -0.04 6.00
N VAL A 153 11.07 0.45 6.84
CA VAL A 153 9.68 -0.04 6.89
C VAL A 153 8.99 0.08 5.53
N VAL A 154 9.12 1.23 4.87
CA VAL A 154 8.52 1.46 3.54
C VAL A 154 9.14 0.54 2.48
N LEU A 155 10.46 0.34 2.51
CA LEU A 155 11.14 -0.59 1.60
C LEU A 155 10.70 -2.04 1.83
N THR A 156 10.64 -2.49 3.08
CA THR A 156 10.09 -3.81 3.42
C THR A 156 8.63 -3.93 2.97
N ALA A 157 7.86 -2.85 3.09
CA ALA A 157 6.47 -2.85 2.65
C ALA A 157 6.35 -3.05 1.14
N ALA A 158 7.17 -2.33 0.36
CA ALA A 158 7.24 -2.46 -1.09
C ALA A 158 7.70 -3.86 -1.52
N LEU A 159 8.74 -4.40 -0.88
CA LEU A 159 9.26 -5.74 -1.15
C LEU A 159 8.22 -6.84 -0.87
N SER A 160 7.48 -6.74 0.23
CA SER A 160 6.38 -7.68 0.53
C SER A 160 5.28 -7.61 -0.53
N SER A 161 4.87 -6.40 -0.94
CA SER A 161 3.86 -6.24 -2.00
C SER A 161 4.33 -6.81 -3.34
N LEU A 162 5.61 -6.61 -3.70
CA LEU A 162 6.22 -7.21 -4.89
C LEU A 162 6.27 -8.74 -4.79
N ASN A 163 6.66 -9.29 -3.64
CA ASN A 163 6.74 -10.73 -3.42
C ASN A 163 5.36 -11.41 -3.57
N SER A 164 4.32 -10.83 -2.94
CA SER A 164 2.93 -11.29 -3.10
C SER A 164 2.41 -11.11 -4.52
N GLY A 165 2.74 -10.01 -5.18
CA GLY A 165 2.40 -9.75 -6.59
C GLY A 165 3.01 -10.78 -7.54
N LEU A 166 4.32 -11.03 -7.44
CA LEU A 166 5.03 -12.02 -8.25
C LEU A 166 4.50 -13.45 -8.00
N TYR A 167 4.18 -13.79 -6.75
CA TYR A 167 3.60 -15.09 -6.40
C TYR A 167 2.21 -15.29 -7.03
N SER A 168 1.34 -14.27 -6.94
CA SER A 168 -0.01 -14.31 -7.52
C SER A 168 0.02 -14.34 -9.06
N THR A 169 0.76 -13.42 -9.69
CA THR A 169 0.93 -13.36 -11.15
C THR A 169 1.50 -14.65 -11.70
N GLY A 170 2.48 -15.22 -11.00
CA GLY A 170 3.02 -16.53 -11.33
C GLY A 170 1.97 -17.64 -11.36
N ARG A 171 1.08 -17.69 -10.35
CA ARG A 171 -0.02 -18.67 -10.30
C ARG A 171 -1.06 -18.44 -11.39
N ILE A 172 -1.39 -17.19 -11.68
CA ILE A 172 -2.35 -16.82 -12.73
C ILE A 172 -1.80 -17.20 -14.11
N LEU A 173 -0.55 -16.85 -14.43
CA LEU A 173 0.11 -17.23 -15.69
C LEU A 173 0.17 -18.74 -15.88
N ARG A 174 0.43 -19.49 -14.80
CA ARG A 174 0.39 -20.96 -14.85
C ARG A 174 -1.03 -21.48 -15.13
N SER A 175 -2.05 -20.93 -14.46
CA SER A 175 -3.44 -21.33 -14.68
C SER A 175 -3.88 -21.06 -16.13
N MET A 176 -3.50 -19.91 -16.69
CA MET A 176 -3.75 -19.57 -18.09
C MET A 176 -2.99 -20.48 -19.06
N SER A 177 -1.75 -20.86 -18.73
CA SER A 177 -0.96 -21.79 -19.54
C SER A 177 -1.53 -23.20 -19.54
N MET A 178 -2.03 -23.67 -18.39
CA MET A 178 -2.75 -24.94 -18.26
C MET A 178 -4.09 -24.93 -19.01
N GLY A 179 -4.78 -23.79 -19.05
CA GLY A 179 -6.00 -23.58 -19.83
C GLY A 179 -5.78 -23.33 -21.33
N GLY A 180 -4.52 -23.31 -21.81
CA GLY A 180 -4.17 -23.11 -23.22
C GLY A 180 -4.13 -21.65 -23.69
N SER A 181 -4.49 -20.68 -22.84
CA SER A 181 -4.52 -19.25 -23.15
C SER A 181 -3.17 -18.53 -22.99
N ALA A 182 -2.15 -19.18 -22.41
CA ALA A 182 -0.79 -18.66 -22.33
C ALA A 182 0.24 -19.68 -22.87
N PRO A 183 1.42 -19.24 -23.37
CA PRO A 183 2.43 -20.12 -23.95
C PRO A 183 2.78 -21.31 -23.05
N LYS A 184 2.89 -22.51 -23.63
CA LYS A 184 3.14 -23.76 -22.87
C LYS A 184 4.42 -23.71 -22.02
N PHE A 185 5.41 -22.87 -22.36
CA PHE A 185 6.62 -22.74 -21.55
C PHE A 185 6.38 -22.06 -20.19
N MET A 186 5.30 -21.27 -20.05
CA MET A 186 4.90 -20.64 -18.78
C MET A 186 4.31 -21.64 -17.77
N SER A 187 4.00 -22.86 -18.20
CA SER A 187 3.58 -23.97 -17.33
C SER A 187 4.74 -24.62 -16.55
N LYS A 188 6.00 -24.39 -16.97
CA LYS A 188 7.18 -25.03 -16.36
C LYS A 188 7.50 -24.42 -14.99
N MET A 189 7.56 -25.29 -13.98
CA MET A 189 7.96 -24.95 -12.62
C MET A 189 9.48 -25.05 -12.44
N SER A 190 10.05 -24.12 -11.69
CA SER A 190 11.38 -24.28 -11.08
C SER A 190 11.36 -25.40 -10.03
N ARG A 191 12.53 -25.94 -9.68
CA ARG A 191 12.74 -26.89 -8.57
C ARG A 191 12.09 -26.45 -7.24
N HIS A 192 11.92 -25.14 -7.04
CA HIS A 192 11.28 -24.55 -5.86
C HIS A 192 9.77 -24.32 -6.00
N HIS A 193 9.11 -24.90 -7.02
CA HIS A 193 7.68 -24.76 -7.24
C HIS A 193 7.21 -23.33 -7.55
N VAL A 194 8.14 -22.49 -8.02
CA VAL A 194 7.86 -21.13 -8.46
C VAL A 194 7.83 -21.08 -10.00
N PRO A 195 6.83 -20.44 -10.63
CA PRO A 195 6.74 -20.26 -12.08
C PRO A 195 7.78 -19.22 -12.55
N TYR A 196 9.00 -19.71 -12.79
CA TYR A 196 10.18 -18.93 -13.13
C TYR A 196 10.02 -18.14 -14.45
N ALA A 197 9.35 -18.73 -15.45
CA ALA A 197 9.11 -18.09 -16.74
C ALA A 197 8.15 -16.89 -16.65
N GLY A 198 7.18 -16.90 -15.72
CA GLY A 198 6.27 -15.79 -15.50
C GLY A 198 6.97 -14.60 -14.83
N ILE A 199 7.79 -14.88 -13.81
CA ILE A 199 8.58 -13.86 -13.11
C ILE A 199 9.59 -13.18 -14.05
N LEU A 200 10.28 -13.94 -14.90
CA LEU A 200 11.20 -13.38 -15.89
C LEU A 200 10.49 -12.51 -16.94
N ALA A 201 9.28 -12.90 -17.38
CA ALA A 201 8.51 -12.09 -18.33
C ALA A 201 8.05 -10.77 -17.71
N THR A 202 7.67 -10.77 -16.41
CA THR A 202 7.29 -9.55 -15.69
C THR A 202 8.49 -8.63 -15.44
N LEU A 203 9.65 -9.20 -15.10
CA LEU A 203 10.89 -8.44 -14.92
C LEU A 203 11.48 -7.90 -16.23
N GLY A 204 11.20 -8.53 -17.38
CA GLY A 204 11.64 -8.05 -18.69
C GLY A 204 10.76 -6.97 -19.31
N TYR A 205 9.61 -6.66 -18.70
CA TYR A 205 8.65 -5.65 -19.18
C TYR A 205 8.55 -4.41 -18.29
N MET A 206 9.13 -4.45 -17.08
CA MET A 206 9.37 -3.28 -16.22
C MET A 206 10.70 -2.62 -16.57
#